data_AF-A0A7C1Z3E1-F1
#
_entry.id   AF-A0A7C1Z3E1-F1
#
_cell.length_a   1.000
_cell.length_b   1.000
_cell.length_c   1.000
_cell.angle_alpha   90.00
_cell.angle_beta   90.00
_cell.angle_gamma   90.00
#
_symmetry.space_group_name_H-M   'P 1'
#
loop_
_entity.id
_entity.type
_entity.pdbx_description
1 polymer ?
#
loop_
_entity_poly.entity_id
_entity_poly.type
_entity_poly.pdbx_seq_one_letter_code
_entity_poly.pdbx_strand_id
1 'polypeptide(L)'
;MSRLGKFKGVTDRLMPLLIHPDRLTDKKLTSTIKKMAERIGKDSFVFQQNAIMGRSDGARDLGRIQCDTLVLCGRQDALISFDLHREMAAKIPHSTLSVIENCGHLSTLERPEAVNAALRDWLLRE
;
A
#
# COMPACT_ATOMS: atom_id res chain seq x y z
N MET A 1 -20.36 7.17 -4.48
CA MET A 1 -20.84 7.56 -3.14
C MET A 1 -20.22 8.86 -2.61
N SER A 2 -18.93 9.13 -2.77
CA SER A 2 -18.27 10.35 -2.23
C SER A 2 -18.84 11.69 -2.72
N ARG A 3 -19.50 11.75 -3.90
CA ARG A 3 -20.15 12.98 -4.40
C ARG A 3 -21.40 13.38 -3.60
N LEU A 4 -22.13 12.41 -3.04
CA LEU A 4 -23.35 12.64 -2.27
C LEU A 4 -23.06 12.45 -0.77
N GLY A 5 -23.18 13.52 0.03
CA GLY A 5 -22.97 13.49 1.49
C GLY A 5 -21.62 14.03 1.98
N LYS A 6 -21.44 14.06 3.32
CA LYS A 6 -20.21 14.50 4.00
C LYS A 6 -19.10 13.46 3.81
N PHE A 7 -17.98 13.88 3.25
CA PHE A 7 -16.76 13.06 3.19
C PHE A 7 -16.19 12.92 4.61
N LYS A 8 -15.98 11.67 5.04
CA LYS A 8 -15.46 11.35 6.39
C LYS A 8 -14.05 10.75 6.36
N GLY A 9 -13.34 10.85 5.22
CA GLY A 9 -12.01 10.28 5.05
C GLY A 9 -11.96 8.79 5.36
N VAL A 10 -10.93 8.38 6.11
CA VAL A 10 -10.80 7.02 6.63
C VAL A 10 -11.65 6.89 7.90
N THR A 11 -12.80 6.25 7.75
CA THR A 11 -13.69 5.93 8.88
C THR A 11 -13.18 4.72 9.66
N ASP A 12 -13.70 4.51 10.87
CA ASP A 12 -13.42 3.29 11.65
C ASP A 12 -13.84 2.00 10.92
N ARG A 13 -14.76 2.10 9.95
CA ARG A 13 -15.15 0.98 9.09
C ARG A 13 -14.11 0.69 8.00
N LEU A 14 -13.38 1.70 7.54
CA LEU A 14 -12.35 1.56 6.51
C LEU A 14 -10.98 1.20 7.09
N MET A 15 -10.71 1.57 8.35
CA MET A 15 -9.42 1.30 8.99
C MET A 15 -9.01 -0.19 8.95
N PRO A 16 -9.90 -1.17 9.24
CA PRO A 16 -9.56 -2.59 9.14
C PRO A 16 -9.25 -3.10 7.75
N LEU A 17 -9.56 -2.34 6.69
CA LEU A 17 -9.13 -2.68 5.32
C LEU A 17 -7.73 -2.12 5.01
N LEU A 18 -7.26 -1.13 5.77
CA LEU A 18 -6.00 -0.44 5.50
C LEU A 18 -4.82 -0.99 6.32
N ILE A 19 -5.08 -1.45 7.55
CA ILE A 19 -4.03 -1.90 8.46
C ILE A 19 -4.38 -3.24 9.09
N HIS A 20 -3.35 -3.96 9.52
CA HIS A 20 -3.47 -5.24 10.18
C HIS A 20 -4.30 -5.13 11.49
N PRO A 21 -5.12 -6.14 11.84
CA PRO A 21 -5.98 -6.11 13.02
C PRO A 21 -5.26 -5.80 14.35
N ASP A 22 -4.02 -6.27 14.51
CA ASP A 22 -3.21 -6.01 15.71
C ASP A 22 -2.80 -4.53 15.88
N ARG A 23 -3.00 -3.69 14.85
CA ARG A 23 -2.71 -2.25 14.86
C ARG A 23 -3.92 -1.36 15.04
N LEU A 24 -5.13 -1.92 15.05
CA LEU A 24 -6.35 -1.12 15.18
C LEU A 24 -6.47 -0.36 16.51
N THR A 25 -5.80 -0.85 17.56
CA THR A 25 -5.79 -0.20 18.88
C THR A 25 -4.69 0.85 19.02
N ASP A 26 -3.72 0.92 18.09
CA ASP A 26 -2.66 1.92 18.08
C ASP A 26 -3.24 3.30 17.72
N LYS A 27 -3.47 4.12 18.75
CA LYS A 27 -4.08 5.45 18.59
C LYS A 27 -3.18 6.42 17.84
N LYS A 28 -1.86 6.29 17.95
CA LYS A 28 -0.91 7.17 17.25
C LYS A 28 -0.97 6.89 15.76
N LEU A 29 -0.89 5.62 15.37
CA LEU A 29 -0.99 5.19 13.97
C LEU A 29 -2.36 5.55 13.38
N THR A 30 -3.45 5.11 14.00
CA THR A 30 -4.81 5.33 13.49
C THR A 30 -5.17 6.82 13.39
N SER A 31 -4.75 7.64 14.36
CA SER A 31 -4.93 9.10 14.28
C SER A 31 -4.13 9.72 13.14
N THR A 32 -2.90 9.26 12.91
CA THR A 32 -2.05 9.73 11.80
C THR A 32 -2.71 9.45 10.45
N ILE A 33 -3.22 8.22 10.25
CA ILE A 33 -3.93 7.83 9.02
C ILE A 33 -5.18 8.70 8.81
N LYS A 34 -5.99 8.92 9.86
CA LYS A 34 -7.18 9.78 9.79
C LYS A 34 -6.83 11.21 9.40
N LYS A 35 -5.81 11.80 10.04
CA LYS A 35 -5.33 13.16 9.73
C LYS A 35 -4.81 13.29 8.29
N MET A 36 -4.11 12.27 7.78
CA MET A 36 -3.67 12.23 6.39
C MET A 36 -4.87 12.26 5.43
N ALA A 37 -5.91 11.47 5.71
CA ALA A 37 -7.11 11.44 4.89
C ALA A 37 -7.91 12.75 4.95
N GLU A 38 -8.01 13.37 6.12
CA GLU A 38 -8.64 14.69 6.30
C GLU A 38 -7.90 15.77 5.51
N ARG A 39 -6.56 15.77 5.54
CA ARG A 39 -5.73 16.72 4.79
C ARG A 39 -5.87 16.57 3.27
N ILE A 40 -6.04 15.35 2.76
CA ILE A 40 -6.33 15.12 1.33
C ILE A 40 -7.71 15.71 0.99
N GLY A 41 -8.71 15.46 1.83
CA GLY A 41 -10.05 15.99 1.64
C GLY A 41 -10.84 15.34 0.50
N LYS A 42 -12.10 15.76 0.35
CA LYS A 42 -13.08 15.11 -0.53
C LYS A 42 -12.68 15.20 -2.01
N ASP A 43 -12.33 16.39 -2.47
CA ASP A 43 -12.18 16.64 -3.89
C ASP A 43 -10.94 15.93 -4.44
N SER A 44 -9.80 16.06 -3.75
CA SER A 44 -8.60 15.30 -4.07
C SER A 44 -8.81 13.79 -3.97
N PHE A 45 -9.58 13.30 -2.99
CA PHE A 45 -9.94 11.88 -2.94
C PHE A 45 -10.73 11.47 -4.19
N VAL A 46 -11.73 12.24 -4.63
CA VAL A 46 -12.50 11.95 -5.85
C VAL A 46 -11.59 11.97 -7.08
N PHE A 47 -10.68 12.94 -7.19
CA PHE A 47 -9.71 12.99 -8.28
C PHE A 47 -8.79 11.77 -8.30
N GLN A 48 -8.28 11.35 -7.14
CA GLN A 48 -7.45 10.14 -7.01
C GLN A 48 -8.22 8.88 -7.42
N GLN A 49 -9.46 8.71 -6.97
CA GLN A 49 -10.28 7.55 -7.35
C GLN A 49 -10.55 7.52 -8.86
N ASN A 50 -10.89 8.66 -9.46
CA ASN A 50 -11.09 8.75 -10.91
C ASN A 50 -9.80 8.42 -11.68
N ALA A 51 -8.65 8.90 -11.20
CA ALA A 51 -7.36 8.58 -11.81
C ALA A 51 -7.05 7.07 -11.73
N ILE A 52 -7.32 6.43 -10.59
CA ILE A 52 -7.16 4.97 -10.43
C ILE A 52 -8.10 4.21 -11.36
N MET A 53 -9.38 4.62 -11.45
CA MET A 53 -10.36 3.97 -12.33
C MET A 53 -10.04 4.13 -13.82
N GLY A 54 -9.43 5.25 -14.20
CA GLY A 54 -9.07 5.55 -15.59
C GLY A 54 -7.69 5.09 -16.01
N ARG A 55 -6.84 4.60 -15.09
CA ARG A 55 -5.49 4.16 -15.44
C ARG A 55 -5.52 2.86 -16.24
N SER A 56 -4.67 2.77 -17.26
CA SER A 56 -4.44 1.52 -17.97
C SER A 56 -3.77 0.49 -17.04
N ASP A 57 -4.06 -0.79 -17.28
CA ASP A 57 -3.33 -1.88 -16.65
C ASP A 57 -1.91 -1.98 -17.23
N GLY A 58 -0.91 -1.88 -16.35
CA GLY A 58 0.52 -1.94 -16.68
C GLY A 58 1.13 -3.35 -16.58
N ALA A 59 0.34 -4.39 -16.29
CA ALA A 59 0.86 -5.74 -16.06
C ALA A 59 1.69 -6.30 -17.24
N ARG A 60 1.43 -5.86 -18.47
CA ARG A 60 2.18 -6.25 -19.67
C ARG A 60 3.57 -5.62 -19.77
N ASP A 61 3.77 -4.48 -19.10
CA ASP A 61 5.04 -3.74 -19.15
C ASP A 61 6.04 -4.22 -18.11
N LEU A 62 5.62 -5.05 -17.13
CA LEU A 62 6.49 -5.52 -16.05
C LEU A 62 7.75 -6.26 -16.55
N GLY A 63 7.62 -7.06 -17.61
CA GLY A 63 8.75 -7.76 -18.22
C GLY A 63 9.75 -6.85 -18.95
N ARG A 64 9.39 -5.57 -19.15
CA ARG A 64 10.28 -4.55 -19.74
C ARG A 64 11.21 -3.91 -18.71
N ILE A 65 10.96 -4.10 -17.41
CA ILE A 65 11.82 -3.57 -16.34
C ILE A 65 13.12 -4.38 -16.31
N GLN A 66 14.25 -3.72 -16.56
CA GLN A 66 15.57 -4.36 -16.63
C GLN A 66 16.50 -4.02 -15.45
N CYS A 67 16.16 -3.04 -14.62
CA CYS A 67 16.95 -2.73 -13.42
C CYS A 67 16.52 -3.60 -12.25
N ASP A 68 17.41 -3.74 -11.27
CA ASP A 68 17.08 -4.40 -10.00
C ASP A 68 15.84 -3.76 -9.38
N THR A 69 14.93 -4.60 -8.91
CA THR A 69 13.62 -4.16 -8.45
C THR A 69 13.23 -4.86 -7.16
N LEU A 70 12.78 -4.09 -6.16
CA LEU A 70 12.15 -4.63 -4.97
C LEU A 70 10.63 -4.55 -5.10
N VAL A 71 9.96 -5.70 -4.99
CA VAL A 71 8.51 -5.77 -4.74
C VAL A 71 8.32 -6.01 -3.24
N LEU A 72 7.78 -5.02 -2.53
CA LEU A 72 7.53 -5.09 -1.08
C LEU A 72 6.03 -4.98 -0.78
N CYS A 73 5.51 -5.87 0.07
CA CYS A 73 4.10 -5.86 0.47
C CYS A 73 3.88 -6.34 1.91
N GLY A 74 2.73 -5.99 2.48
CA GLY A 74 2.24 -6.60 3.72
C GLY A 74 1.53 -7.92 3.43
N ARG A 75 1.77 -8.95 4.26
CA ARG A 75 1.15 -10.27 4.09
C ARG A 75 -0.38 -10.24 4.11
N GLN A 76 -0.98 -9.35 4.90
CA GLN A 76 -2.42 -9.23 5.10
C GLN A 76 -2.99 -7.94 4.50
N ASP A 77 -2.38 -7.43 3.42
CA ASP A 77 -2.98 -6.36 2.63
C ASP A 77 -4.33 -6.83 2.07
N ALA A 78 -5.41 -6.20 2.55
CA ALA A 78 -6.77 -6.53 2.17
C ALA A 78 -7.24 -5.81 0.90
N LEU A 79 -6.47 -4.81 0.42
CA LEU A 79 -6.78 -4.06 -0.80
C LEU A 79 -6.07 -4.64 -2.01
N ILE A 80 -4.83 -5.08 -1.85
CA ILE A 80 -4.01 -5.68 -2.90
C ILE A 80 -3.50 -7.01 -2.38
N SER A 81 -3.99 -8.11 -2.95
CA SER A 81 -3.65 -9.44 -2.45
C SER A 81 -2.16 -9.75 -2.62
N PHE A 82 -1.64 -10.57 -1.70
CA PHE A 82 -0.28 -11.11 -1.79
C PHE A 82 -0.01 -11.80 -3.14
N ASP A 83 -0.99 -12.50 -3.71
CA ASP A 83 -0.84 -13.19 -4.99
C ASP A 83 -0.53 -12.22 -6.15
N LEU A 84 -1.11 -11.01 -6.14
CA LEU A 84 -0.81 -9.98 -7.15
C LEU A 84 0.64 -9.51 -7.03
N HIS A 85 1.16 -9.33 -5.81
CA HIS A 85 2.56 -8.99 -5.61
C HIS A 85 3.51 -10.11 -6.03
N ARG A 86 3.14 -11.37 -5.76
CA ARG A 86 3.90 -12.54 -6.24
C ARG A 86 3.90 -12.60 -7.77
N GLU A 87 2.77 -12.35 -8.42
CA GLU A 87 2.67 -12.30 -9.88
C GLU A 87 3.52 -11.16 -10.46
N MET A 88 3.50 -9.98 -9.84
CA MET A 88 4.34 -8.86 -10.25
C MET A 88 5.82 -9.21 -10.20
N ALA A 89 6.29 -9.78 -9.08
CA ALA A 89 7.67 -10.21 -8.93
C ALA A 89 8.05 -11.27 -9.98
N ALA A 90 7.20 -12.27 -10.20
CA ALA A 90 7.46 -13.31 -11.20
C ALA A 90 7.57 -12.77 -12.65
N LYS A 91 6.96 -11.62 -12.95
CA LYS A 91 7.02 -10.98 -14.26
C LYS A 91 8.22 -10.05 -14.46
N ILE A 92 8.90 -9.65 -13.39
CA ILE A 92 10.05 -8.73 -13.45
C ILE A 92 11.35 -9.57 -13.34
N PRO A 93 12.21 -9.60 -14.37
CA PRO A 93 13.37 -10.50 -14.43
C PRO A 93 14.33 -10.42 -13.24
N HIS A 94 14.61 -9.21 -12.76
CA HIS A 94 15.58 -8.94 -11.69
C HIS A 94 14.90 -8.45 -10.41
N SER A 95 13.77 -9.09 -10.05
CA SER A 95 13.04 -8.70 -8.86
C SER A 95 13.36 -9.54 -7.62
N THR A 96 13.31 -8.87 -6.47
CA THR A 96 13.22 -9.50 -5.15
C THR A 96 11.84 -9.24 -4.56
N LEU A 97 11.18 -10.28 -4.06
CA LEU A 97 9.93 -10.14 -3.30
C LEU A 97 10.22 -10.14 -1.81
N SER A 98 9.88 -9.05 -1.12
CA SER A 98 9.96 -8.93 0.34
C SER A 98 8.55 -8.83 0.93
N VAL A 99 8.22 -9.73 1.85
CA VAL A 99 6.91 -9.74 2.50
C VAL A 99 7.06 -9.41 3.97
N ILE A 100 6.33 -8.39 4.42
CA ILE A 100 6.27 -8.01 5.82
C ILE A 100 5.12 -8.78 6.48
N GLU A 101 5.47 -9.67 7.40
CA GLU A 101 4.48 -10.45 8.16
C GLU A 101 3.72 -9.57 9.16
N ASN A 102 2.48 -9.96 9.46
CA ASN A 102 1.55 -9.22 10.33
C ASN A 102 1.43 -7.75 9.90
N CYS A 103 1.15 -7.50 8.61
CA CYS A 103 1.15 -6.15 8.04
C CYS A 103 0.06 -6.04 6.97
N GLY A 104 -0.71 -4.95 7.03
CA GLY A 104 -1.72 -4.60 6.04
C GLY A 104 -1.17 -3.77 4.88
N HIS A 105 -2.04 -2.91 4.34
CA HIS A 105 -1.80 -2.12 3.14
C HIS A 105 -0.82 -0.96 3.38
N LEU A 106 -0.85 -0.35 4.56
CA LEU A 106 -0.04 0.83 4.87
C LEU A 106 1.29 0.43 5.51
N SER A 107 2.03 -0.45 4.84
CA SER A 107 3.21 -1.13 5.39
C SER A 107 4.28 -0.20 5.95
N THR A 108 4.51 0.94 5.30
CA THR A 108 5.47 1.97 5.75
C THR A 108 5.06 2.68 7.04
N LEU A 109 3.76 2.74 7.35
CA LEU A 109 3.25 3.30 8.61
C LEU A 109 3.05 2.22 9.67
N GLU A 110 2.68 1.01 9.25
CA GLU A 110 2.51 -0.13 10.15
C GLU A 110 3.87 -0.62 10.64
N ARG A 111 4.77 -1.04 9.76
CA ARG A 111 6.04 -1.68 10.15
C ARG A 111 7.23 -0.88 9.62
N PRO A 112 7.41 0.38 10.03
CA PRO A 112 8.44 1.24 9.46
C PRO A 112 9.84 0.64 9.61
N GLU A 113 10.15 0.00 10.74
CA GLU A 113 11.46 -0.62 10.96
C GLU A 113 11.72 -1.79 10.01
N ALA A 114 10.74 -2.67 9.83
CA ALA A 114 10.86 -3.82 8.94
C ALA A 114 10.94 -3.41 7.46
N VAL A 115 10.15 -2.41 7.06
CA VAL A 115 10.21 -1.84 5.71
C VAL A 115 11.56 -1.17 5.47
N ASN A 116 12.05 -0.36 6.42
CA ASN A 116 13.34 0.31 6.30
C ASN A 116 14.49 -0.70 6.24
N ALA A 117 14.44 -1.78 7.04
CA ALA A 117 15.42 -2.86 6.96
C ALA A 117 15.42 -3.52 5.57
N ALA A 118 14.25 -3.92 5.06
CA ALA A 118 14.13 -4.53 3.73
C ALA A 118 14.63 -3.61 2.61
N LEU A 119 14.36 -2.30 2.70
CA LEU A 119 14.87 -1.31 1.76
C LEU A 119 16.39 -1.16 1.85
N ARG A 120 16.97 -1.11 3.06
CA ARG A 120 18.42 -1.02 3.25
C ARG A 120 19.12 -2.27 2.75
N ASP A 121 18.61 -3.44 3.12
CA ASP A 121 19.10 -4.73 2.66
C ASP A 121 19.01 -4.82 1.14
N TRP A 122 18.04 -4.17 0.50
CA TRP A 122 17.94 -4.09 -0.95
C TRP A 122 18.91 -3.12 -1.61
N LEU A 123 19.04 -1.92 -1.07
CA LEU A 123 19.90 -0.87 -1.63
C LEU A 123 21.40 -1.14 -1.47
N LEU A 124 21.77 -1.93 -0.46
CA LEU A 124 23.17 -2.21 -0.13
C LEU A 124 23.66 -3.57 -0.63
N ARG A 125 22.87 -4.29 -1.44
CA ARG A 125 23.35 -5.51 -2.11
C ARG A 125 24.37 -5.10 -3.17
N GLU A 126 25.51 -5.77 -3.20
CA GLU A 126 26.52 -5.63 -4.26
C GLU A 126 26.07 -6.28 -5.57
#